data_AF-A0A954YE25-F1
#
_entry.id   AF-A0A954YE25-F1
#
_cell.length_a   1.000
_cell.length_b   1.000
_cell.length_c   1.000
_cell.angle_alpha   90.00
_cell.angle_beta   90.00
_cell.angle_gamma   90.00
#
_symmetry.space_group_name_H-M   'P 1'
#
loop_
_entity.id
_entity.type
_entity.pdbx_description
1 polymer ?
#
loop_
_entity_poly.entity_id
_entity_poly.type
_entity_poly.pdbx_seq_one_letter_code
_entity_poly.pdbx_strand_id
1 'polypeptide(L)' 'MQRQIGALLRDAWWLMLAAIGVGVLFGFVVTPLLGCAVPVVLIPVFVYFALLRYDQTGKPRG' A
#
# COMPACT_ATOMS: atom_id res chain seq x y z
N MET A 1 -4.69 -14.36 -5.33
CA MET A 1 -4.16 -12.98 -5.45
C MET A 1 -5.24 -11.90 -5.42
N GLN A 2 -6.17 -11.82 -6.38
CA GLN A 2 -7.18 -10.74 -6.39
C GLN A 2 -7.98 -10.61 -5.08
N ARG A 3 -8.38 -11.73 -4.46
CA ARG A 3 -9.12 -11.71 -3.18
C ARG A 3 -8.27 -11.29 -1.97
N GLN A 4 -6.99 -11.63 -1.95
CA GLN A 4 -6.04 -11.21 -0.90
C GLN A 4 -5.76 -9.72 -0.96
N ILE A 5 -5.48 -9.23 -2.18
CA ILE A 5 -5.24 -7.81 -2.41
C ILE A 5 -6.51 -7.02 -2.11
N GLY A 6 -7.70 -7.50 -2.51
CA GLY A 6 -8.98 -6.87 -2.20
C GLY A 6 -9.30 -6.81 -0.70
N ALA A 7 -9.02 -7.88 0.04
CA ALA A 7 -9.21 -7.89 1.50
C ALA A 7 -8.27 -6.90 2.20
N LEU A 8 -6.98 -6.87 1.80
CA LEU A 8 -6.04 -5.88 2.32
C LEU A 8 -6.46 -4.46 1.93
N LEU A 9 -6.88 -4.23 0.68
CA LEU A 9 -7.32 -2.90 0.21
C LEU A 9 -8.50 -2.40 1.05
N ARG A 10 -9.46 -3.27 1.36
CA ARG A 10 -10.61 -2.91 2.21
C ARG A 10 -10.19 -2.54 3.64
N ASP A 11 -9.19 -3.19 4.19
CA ASP A 11 -8.77 -2.96 5.58
C ASP A 11 -7.71 -1.84 5.71
N ALA A 12 -6.96 -1.57 4.63
CA ALA A 12 -5.81 -0.65 4.62
C ALA A 12 -5.88 0.47 3.56
N TRP A 13 -7.04 0.74 2.95
CA TRP A 13 -7.23 1.85 2.00
C TRP A 13 -6.85 3.22 2.60
N TRP A 14 -7.14 3.42 3.89
CA TRP A 14 -6.82 4.65 4.62
C TRP A 14 -5.30 4.83 4.76
N LEU A 15 -4.54 3.74 4.95
CA LEU A 15 -3.07 3.75 4.97
C LEU A 15 -2.51 4.12 3.60
N MET A 16 -3.10 3.61 2.52
CA MET A 16 -2.70 4.02 1.16
C MET A 16 -2.92 5.51 0.93
N LEU A 17 -4.08 6.04 1.31
CA LEU A 17 -4.38 7.48 1.18
C LEU A 17 -3.44 8.33 2.04
N ALA A 18 -3.17 7.92 3.27
CA ALA A 18 -2.22 8.61 4.14
C ALA A 18 -0.80 8.61 3.54
N ALA A 19 -0.35 7.47 3.04
CA ALA A 19 0.98 7.33 2.46
C ALA A 19 1.14 8.12 1.15
N ILE A 20 0.12 8.13 0.28
CA ILE A 20 0.08 8.97 -0.92
C ILE A 20 0.09 10.45 -0.52
N GLY A 21 -0.75 10.85 0.46
CA GLY A 21 -0.83 12.23 0.93
C GLY A 21 0.50 12.73 1.50
N VAL A 22 1.15 11.94 2.37
CA VAL A 22 2.47 12.25 2.90
C VAL A 22 3.52 12.29 1.79
N GLY A 23 3.48 11.33 0.85
CA GLY A 23 4.41 11.29 -0.26
C GLY A 23 4.32 12.49 -1.20
N VAL A 24 3.10 12.94 -1.50
CA VAL A 24 2.87 14.15 -2.29
C VAL A 24 3.38 15.37 -1.55
N LEU A 25 3.05 15.52 -0.26
CA LEU A 25 3.52 16.62 0.57
C LEU A 25 5.05 16.65 0.63
N PHE A 26 5.69 15.50 0.83
CA PHE A 26 7.15 15.36 0.89
C PHE A 26 7.81 15.64 -0.47
N GLY A 27 7.17 15.24 -1.57
CA GLY A 27 7.61 15.53 -2.93
C GLY A 27 7.62 17.03 -3.25
N PHE A 28 6.66 17.79 -2.71
CA PHE A 28 6.67 19.26 -2.81
C PHE A 28 7.77 19.91 -1.96
N VAL A 29 8.09 19.35 -0.79
CA VAL A 29 9.05 19.94 0.16
C VAL A 29 10.50 19.64 -0.23
N VAL A 30 10.80 18.45 -0.75
CA VAL A 30 12.20 18.01 -0.97
C VAL A 30 12.59 18.03 -2.44
N THR A 31 11.88 17.30 -3.30
CA THR A 31 12.08 17.29 -4.76
C THR A 31 11.01 16.42 -5.42
N PRO A 32 10.44 16.82 -6.58
CA PRO A 32 9.36 16.07 -7.24
C PRO A 32 9.77 14.64 -7.65
N LEU A 33 11.07 14.40 -7.85
CA LEU A 33 11.64 13.07 -8.13
C LEU A 33 11.40 12.05 -6.99
N LEU A 34 11.42 12.51 -5.74
CA LEU A 34 11.15 11.66 -4.57
C LEU A 34 9.65 11.35 -4.43
N GLY A 35 8.77 12.23 -4.90
CA GLY A 35 7.33 11.97 -4.92
C GLY A 35 6.98 10.74 -5.76
N CYS A 36 7.70 10.50 -6.86
CA CYS A 36 7.53 9.32 -7.71
C CYS A 36 8.06 8.02 -7.08
N ALA A 37 9.01 8.10 -6.13
CA ALA A 37 9.57 6.93 -5.47
C ALA A 37 8.58 6.31 -4.46
N VAL A 38 7.66 7.10 -3.93
CA VAL A 38 6.65 6.69 -2.94
C VAL A 38 5.78 5.53 -3.44
N PRO A 39 5.06 5.64 -4.58
CA PRO A 39 4.26 4.53 -5.09
C PRO A 39 5.09 3.29 -5.45
N VAL A 40 6.33 3.47 -5.93
CA VAL A 40 7.24 2.37 -6.29
C VAL A 40 7.57 1.49 -5.07
N VAL A 41 7.72 2.09 -3.89
CA VAL A 41 8.00 1.36 -2.65
C VAL A 41 6.72 0.85 -1.98
N LEU A 42 5.64 1.65 -1.99
CA LEU A 42 4.39 1.29 -1.29
C LEU A 42 3.64 0.13 -1.92
N ILE A 43 3.58 0.06 -3.25
CA ILE A 43 2.85 -1.01 -3.95
C ILE A 43 3.39 -2.40 -3.59
N PRO A 44 4.70 -2.71 -3.72
CA PRO A 44 5.21 -4.03 -3.38
C PRO A 44 5.12 -4.35 -1.88
N VAL A 45 5.26 -3.35 -1.00
CA VAL A 45 5.06 -3.53 0.44
C VAL A 45 3.62 -3.94 0.75
N PHE A 46 2.63 -3.27 0.13
CA PHE A 46 1.22 -3.65 0.26
C PHE A 46 0.96 -5.06 -0.26
N VAL A 47 1.49 -5.42 -1.43
CA VAL A 47 1.33 -6.78 -1.97
C VAL A 47 1.94 -7.83 -1.03
N TYR A 48 3.12 -7.57 -0.48
CA TYR A 48 3.76 -8.45 0.48
C TYR A 48 2.91 -8.65 1.74
N PHE A 49 2.39 -7.58 2.34
CA PHE A 49 1.52 -7.66 3.51
C PHE A 49 0.21 -8.40 3.20
N ALA A 50 -0.37 -8.23 1.99
CA ALA A 50 -1.56 -8.96 1.59
C ALA A 50 -1.32 -10.47 1.55
N LEU A 51 -0.18 -10.88 0.99
CA LEU A 51 0.20 -12.30 0.87
C LEU A 51 0.58 -12.91 2.21
N LEU A 52 1.16 -12.13 3.12
CA LEU A 52 1.52 -12.58 4.46
C LEU A 52 0.29 -12.77 5.34
N ARG A 53 -0.61 -11.78 5.33
CA ARG A 53 -1.74 -11.69 6.26
C ARG A 53 -3.00 -12.43 5.81
N TYR A 54 -3.24 -12.57 4.50
CA TYR A 54 -4.47 -13.19 3.99
C TYR A 54 -4.21 -14.50 3.22
N ASP A 55 -5.08 -15.48 3.41
CA ASP A 55 -5.07 -16.74 2.66
C ASP A 55 -5.60 -16.57 1.22
N GLN A 56 -5.61 -17.64 0.41
CA GLN A 56 -6.08 -17.55 -0.98
C GLN A 56 -7.57 -17.16 -1.12
N THR A 57 -8.36 -17.30 -0.06
CA THR A 57 -9.76 -16.89 -0.01
C THR A 57 -9.97 -15.44 0.42
N GLY A 58 -8.92 -14.76 0.89
CA GLY A 58 -8.98 -13.39 1.40
C GLY A 58 -9.33 -13.29 2.88
N LYS A 59 -9.22 -14.40 3.64
CA LYS A 59 -9.42 -14.41 5.09
C LYS A 59 -8.08 -14.18 5.81
N PRO A 60 -8.07 -13.50 6.97
CA PRO A 60 -6.87 -13.37 7.77
C PRO A 60 -6.36 -14.77 8.17
N ARG A 61 -5.06 -15.00 8.00
CA ARG A 61 -4.38 -16.17 8.55
C ARG A 61 -4.26 -15.98 10.06
N GLY A 62 -4.96 -16.83 10.82
CA GLY A 62 -4.84 -16.96 12.27
C GLY A 62 -3.90 -18.08 12.64
#